data_AF-A0A3D0JYS8-F1
#
_entry.id   AF-A0A3D0JYS8-F1
#
_cell.length_a   1.000
_cell.length_b   1.000
_cell.length_c   1.000
_cell.angle_alpha   90.00
_cell.angle_beta   90.00
_cell.angle_gamma   90.00
#
_symmetry.space_group_name_H-M   'P 1'
#
loop_
_entity.id
_entity.type
_entity.pdbx_description
1 polymer ?
#
loop_
_entity_poly.entity_id
_entity_poly.type
_entity_poly.pdbx_seq_one_letter_code
_entity_poly.pdbx_strand_id
1 'polypeptide(L)'
;MTDCPDVDAAIAGLVAALKRHQATITGVRAPDPGRAQVLQDAIDRLSSVRGRAGFYPYIGSGFGRGGLVQLADGSVKWDMITGIGVHGFGHGDPDLVETALRASLTDTVMQGNLMCNEE
;
A
#
# COMPACT_ATOMS: atom_id res chain seq x y z
N MET A 1 12.48 11.50 18.11
CA MET A 1 12.68 10.07 17.74
C MET A 1 13.56 9.90 16.51
N THR A 2 13.93 11.00 15.84
CA THR A 2 14.63 11.08 14.55
C THR A 2 16.08 10.61 14.57
N ASP A 3 16.76 10.67 15.72
CA ASP A 3 18.13 10.14 15.91
C ASP A 3 18.15 8.98 16.93
N CYS A 4 17.32 7.96 16.70
CA CYS A 4 17.27 6.77 17.54
C CYS A 4 17.75 5.55 16.75
N PRO A 5 18.97 5.02 17.04
CA PRO A 5 19.53 3.88 16.31
C PRO A 5 18.63 2.64 16.29
N ASP A 6 17.88 2.40 17.37
CA ASP A 6 16.96 1.27 17.46
C ASP A 6 15.78 1.43 16.51
N VAL A 7 15.27 2.66 16.32
CA VAL A 7 14.22 2.99 15.36
C VAL A 7 14.73 2.82 13.94
N ASP A 8 15.93 3.31 13.65
CA ASP A 8 16.55 3.16 12.32
C ASP A 8 16.73 1.68 11.94
N ALA A 9 17.23 0.87 12.87
CA ALA A 9 17.39 -0.56 12.67
C ALA A 9 16.04 -1.26 12.43
N ALA A 10 14.99 -0.89 13.19
CA ALA A 10 13.66 -1.45 13.01
C ALA A 10 13.05 -1.08 11.64
N ILE A 11 13.13 0.19 11.24
CA ILE A 11 12.64 0.67 9.94
C ILE A 11 13.39 -0.02 8.81
N ALA A 12 14.72 -0.11 8.87
CA ALA A 12 15.51 -0.83 7.88
C ALA A 12 15.09 -2.30 7.76
N GLY A 13 14.78 -2.95 8.89
CA GLY A 13 14.25 -4.31 8.93
C GLY A 13 12.89 -4.45 8.24
N LEU A 14 11.96 -3.51 8.49
CA LEU A 14 10.65 -3.47 7.85
C LEU A 14 10.75 -3.24 6.34
N VAL A 15 11.57 -2.30 5.90
CA VAL A 15 11.83 -2.02 4.47
C VAL A 15 12.47 -3.23 3.79
N ALA A 16 13.39 -3.93 4.45
CA ALA A 16 13.96 -5.16 3.92
C ALA A 16 12.90 -6.28 3.79
N ALA A 17 11.98 -6.40 4.75
CA ALA A 17 10.88 -7.35 4.68
C ALA A 17 9.90 -7.03 3.53
N LEU A 18 9.55 -5.74 3.37
CA LEU A 18 8.79 -5.23 2.24
C LEU A 18 9.44 -5.65 0.91
N LYS A 19 10.72 -5.31 0.71
CA LYS A 19 11.47 -5.62 -0.53
C LYS A 19 11.49 -7.12 -0.82
N ARG A 20 11.66 -7.99 0.19
CA ARG A 20 11.60 -9.45 0.04
C ARG A 20 10.22 -9.92 -0.42
N HIS A 21 9.14 -9.40 0.16
CA HIS A 21 7.79 -9.76 -0.27
C HIS A 21 7.47 -9.24 -1.68
N GLN A 22 7.89 -8.03 -2.00
CA GLN A 22 7.74 -7.46 -3.35
C GLN A 22 8.51 -8.25 -4.41
N ALA A 23 9.64 -8.88 -4.07
CA ALA A 23 10.39 -9.74 -4.99
C ALA A 23 9.58 -10.93 -5.53
N THR A 24 8.48 -11.30 -4.87
CA THR A 24 7.55 -12.33 -5.35
C THR A 24 6.59 -11.83 -6.45
N ILE A 25 6.52 -10.52 -6.68
CA ILE A 25 5.67 -9.87 -7.69
C ILE A 25 6.52 -9.57 -8.91
N THR A 26 6.60 -10.52 -9.84
CA THR A 26 7.43 -10.42 -11.06
C THR A 26 6.61 -10.12 -12.32
N GLY A 27 5.29 -10.27 -12.26
CA GLY A 27 4.40 -10.06 -13.40
C GLY A 27 2.93 -10.33 -13.04
N VAL A 28 2.09 -10.33 -14.07
CA VAL A 28 0.66 -10.65 -13.96
C VAL A 28 0.48 -12.07 -13.43
N ARG A 29 -0.51 -12.25 -12.54
CA ARG A 29 -0.81 -13.54 -11.92
C ARG A 29 -2.32 -13.71 -11.77
N ALA A 30 -2.81 -14.92 -12.02
CA ALA A 30 -4.21 -15.28 -11.84
C ALA A 30 -4.64 -15.21 -10.35
N PRO A 31 -5.95 -15.07 -10.07
CA PRO A 31 -6.49 -15.19 -8.72
C PRO A 31 -6.11 -16.49 -8.04
N ASP A 32 -5.88 -16.44 -6.72
CA ASP A 32 -5.77 -17.63 -5.89
C ASP A 32 -7.19 -18.18 -5.60
N PRO A 33 -7.52 -19.42 -6.00
CA PRO A 33 -8.82 -20.02 -5.72
C PRO A 33 -9.20 -20.01 -4.24
N GLY A 34 -8.22 -20.12 -3.34
CA GLY A 34 -8.43 -20.07 -1.89
C GLY A 34 -8.81 -18.68 -1.36
N ARG A 35 -8.73 -17.65 -2.20
CA ARG A 35 -8.99 -16.24 -1.83
C ARG A 35 -10.13 -15.60 -2.62
N ALA A 36 -10.81 -16.35 -3.49
CA ALA A 36 -11.92 -15.82 -4.29
C ALA A 36 -13.03 -15.23 -3.39
N GLN A 37 -13.40 -15.93 -2.32
CA GLN A 37 -14.43 -15.47 -1.38
C GLN A 37 -14.01 -14.17 -0.66
N VAL A 38 -12.72 -14.01 -0.33
CA VAL A 38 -12.20 -12.79 0.31
C VAL A 38 -12.44 -11.56 -0.54
N LEU A 39 -12.23 -11.67 -1.87
CA LEU A 39 -12.52 -10.56 -2.78
C LEU A 39 -14.02 -10.30 -2.88
N GLN A 40 -14.83 -11.36 -2.97
CA GLN A 40 -16.28 -11.23 -3.08
C GLN A 40 -16.87 -10.53 -1.85
N ASP A 41 -16.50 -10.97 -0.64
CA ASP A 41 -16.94 -10.37 0.62
C ASP A 41 -16.58 -8.88 0.70
N ALA A 42 -15.38 -8.52 0.22
CA ALA A 42 -14.94 -7.14 0.19
C ALA A 42 -15.76 -6.28 -0.79
N ILE A 43 -16.13 -6.82 -1.96
CA ILE A 43 -17.00 -6.16 -2.95
C ILE A 43 -18.42 -5.99 -2.40
N ASP A 44 -18.96 -7.00 -1.73
CA ASP A 44 -20.29 -6.97 -1.13
C ASP A 44 -20.36 -5.96 0.01
N ARG A 45 -19.31 -5.91 0.84
CA ARG A 45 -19.15 -4.89 1.88
C ARG A 45 -19.05 -3.48 1.27
N LEU A 46 -18.25 -3.29 0.22
CA LEU A 46 -18.15 -2.00 -0.48
C LEU A 46 -19.52 -1.54 -0.98
N SER A 47 -20.27 -2.47 -1.58
CA SER A 47 -21.57 -2.18 -2.18
C SER A 47 -22.62 -1.84 -1.14
N SER A 48 -22.66 -2.58 -0.02
CA SER A 48 -23.61 -2.33 1.07
C SER A 48 -23.35 -1.00 1.76
N VAL A 49 -22.09 -0.68 2.09
CA VAL A 49 -21.74 0.58 2.79
C VAL A 49 -21.94 1.80 1.89
N ARG A 50 -21.63 1.69 0.59
CA ARG A 50 -21.78 2.83 -0.36
C ARG A 50 -23.19 2.96 -0.95
N GLY A 51 -24.07 1.98 -0.72
CA GLY A 51 -25.40 1.90 -1.34
C GLY A 51 -25.36 1.62 -2.86
N ARG A 52 -24.20 1.30 -3.43
CA ARG A 52 -24.00 0.94 -4.84
C ARG A 52 -22.68 0.22 -5.04
N ALA A 53 -22.61 -0.59 -6.09
CA ALA A 53 -21.38 -1.26 -6.49
C ALA A 53 -20.25 -0.27 -6.86
N GLY A 54 -19.01 -0.75 -6.72
CA GLY A 54 -17.84 -0.11 -7.34
C GLY A 54 -17.96 -0.06 -8.86
N PHE A 55 -17.27 0.88 -9.50
CA PHE A 55 -17.21 0.93 -10.96
C PHE A 55 -16.54 -0.34 -11.52
N TYR A 56 -15.46 -0.79 -10.86
CA TYR A 56 -14.83 -2.07 -11.14
C TYR A 56 -15.16 -3.09 -10.05
N PRO A 57 -15.40 -4.37 -10.42
CA PRO A 57 -15.70 -5.44 -9.48
C PRO A 57 -14.40 -6.07 -8.94
N TYR A 58 -13.48 -5.24 -8.43
CA TYR A 58 -12.28 -5.73 -7.75
C TYR A 58 -11.73 -4.71 -6.75
N ILE A 59 -10.96 -5.21 -5.78
CA ILE A 59 -10.39 -4.41 -4.68
C ILE A 59 -8.89 -4.76 -4.56
N GLY A 60 -8.05 -3.73 -4.43
CA GLY A 60 -6.61 -3.88 -4.20
C GLY A 60 -6.30 -4.46 -2.81
N SER A 61 -5.19 -5.20 -2.68
CA SER A 61 -4.72 -5.68 -1.37
C SER A 61 -4.00 -4.60 -0.54
N GLY A 62 -3.72 -3.43 -1.14
CA GLY A 62 -2.83 -2.42 -0.58
C GLY A 62 -1.34 -2.71 -0.83
N PHE A 63 -1.02 -3.69 -1.68
CA PHE A 63 0.34 -4.11 -1.96
C PHE A 63 0.63 -4.18 -3.47
N GLY A 64 1.90 -4.04 -3.84
CA GLY A 64 2.33 -4.08 -5.23
C GLY A 64 3.84 -3.84 -5.36
N ARG A 65 4.30 -3.76 -6.61
CA ARG A 65 5.70 -3.48 -6.96
C ARG A 65 5.76 -2.72 -8.28
N GLY A 66 6.10 -1.43 -8.23
CA GLY A 66 6.20 -0.60 -9.42
C GLY A 66 4.85 -0.51 -10.15
N GLY A 67 4.82 -0.84 -11.45
CA GLY A 67 3.57 -0.86 -12.22
C GLY A 67 2.62 -2.02 -11.91
N LEU A 68 3.00 -2.95 -11.03
CA LEU A 68 2.19 -4.13 -10.70
C LEU A 68 1.42 -3.92 -9.39
N VAL A 69 0.11 -4.11 -9.44
CA VAL A 69 -0.80 -4.04 -8.28
C VAL A 69 -1.33 -5.42 -7.94
N GLN A 70 -1.34 -5.76 -6.64
CA GLN A 70 -1.96 -6.99 -6.15
C GLN A 70 -3.40 -6.70 -5.69
N LEU A 71 -4.31 -7.62 -6.00
CA LEU A 71 -5.71 -7.56 -5.57
C LEU A 71 -5.96 -8.44 -4.34
N ALA A 72 -7.12 -8.27 -3.70
CA ALA A 72 -7.48 -8.98 -2.46
C ALA A 72 -7.54 -10.52 -2.63
N ASP A 73 -7.79 -11.02 -3.85
CA ASP A 73 -7.74 -12.44 -4.22
C ASP A 73 -6.31 -12.94 -4.50
N GLY A 74 -5.28 -12.11 -4.33
CA GLY A 74 -3.89 -12.44 -4.58
C GLY A 74 -3.46 -12.35 -6.06
N SER A 75 -4.39 -12.08 -6.99
CA SER A 75 -4.04 -11.81 -8.39
C SER A 75 -3.18 -10.55 -8.53
N VAL A 76 -2.41 -10.48 -9.60
CA VAL A 76 -1.55 -9.32 -9.91
C VAL A 76 -1.90 -8.79 -11.29
N LYS A 77 -2.05 -7.47 -11.41
CA LYS A 77 -2.40 -6.78 -12.65
C LYS A 77 -1.47 -5.59 -12.90
N TRP A 78 -1.43 -5.12 -14.14
CA TRP A 78 -0.79 -3.86 -14.48
C TRP A 78 -1.68 -2.68 -14.11
N ASP A 79 -1.12 -1.70 -13.42
CA ASP A 79 -1.69 -0.36 -13.27
C ASP A 79 -1.14 0.54 -14.37
N MET A 80 -1.86 0.60 -15.50
CA MET A 80 -1.45 1.38 -16.66
C MET A 80 -1.79 2.88 -16.56
N ILE A 81 -2.44 3.30 -15.47
CA ILE A 81 -2.88 4.68 -15.27
C ILE A 81 -2.30 5.29 -13.99
N THR A 82 -1.37 4.59 -13.34
CA THR A 82 -0.71 5.00 -12.08
C THR A 82 -1.70 5.43 -11.00
N GLY A 83 -2.87 4.77 -10.92
CA GLY A 83 -3.93 5.16 -9.99
C GLY A 83 -4.42 6.60 -10.18
N ILE A 84 -4.48 7.07 -11.44
CA ILE A 84 -4.77 8.46 -11.79
C ILE A 84 -3.68 9.39 -11.24
N GLY A 85 -2.41 9.02 -11.45
CA GLY A 85 -1.25 9.81 -11.07
C GLY A 85 -0.77 9.65 -9.61
N VAL A 86 -1.55 9.03 -8.73
CA VAL A 86 -1.20 8.87 -7.31
C VAL A 86 -0.01 7.92 -7.11
N HIS A 87 0.09 6.88 -7.95
CA HIS A 87 1.20 5.93 -7.93
C HIS A 87 2.34 6.35 -8.87
N GLY A 88 2.75 7.62 -8.81
CA GLY A 88 3.80 8.18 -9.67
C GLY A 88 5.14 7.45 -9.55
N PHE A 89 5.50 7.01 -8.34
CA PHE A 89 6.68 6.17 -8.07
C PHE A 89 6.37 4.66 -8.16
N GLY A 90 5.16 4.30 -8.56
CA GLY A 90 4.66 2.94 -8.56
C GLY A 90 4.12 2.47 -7.20
N HIS A 91 3.55 1.27 -7.19
CA HIS A 91 3.01 0.64 -6.00
C HIS A 91 4.12 0.19 -5.07
N GLY A 92 4.00 0.61 -3.80
CA GLY A 92 4.87 0.17 -2.71
C GLY A 92 6.33 0.62 -2.85
N ASP A 93 6.60 1.79 -3.43
CA ASP A 93 7.95 2.34 -3.49
C ASP A 93 8.64 2.30 -2.10
N PRO A 94 9.81 1.64 -1.97
CA PRO A 94 10.42 1.44 -0.65
C PRO A 94 10.81 2.73 0.06
N ASP A 95 11.20 3.76 -0.69
CA ASP A 95 11.67 5.03 -0.12
C ASP A 95 10.46 5.83 0.40
N LEU A 96 9.33 5.81 -0.32
CA LEU A 96 8.06 6.36 0.17
C LEU A 96 7.54 5.63 1.41
N VAL A 97 7.64 4.29 1.46
CA VAL A 97 7.23 3.52 2.64
C VAL A 97 8.12 3.84 3.84
N GLU A 98 9.44 3.91 3.65
CA GLU A 98 10.37 4.34 4.70
C GLU A 98 10.03 5.74 5.21
N THR A 99 9.81 6.68 4.29
CA THR A 99 9.42 8.06 4.63
C THR A 99 8.12 8.09 5.44
N ALA A 100 7.10 7.33 5.02
CA ALA A 100 5.84 7.24 5.74
C ALA A 100 5.99 6.62 7.14
N LEU A 101 6.84 5.59 7.30
CA LEU A 101 7.14 5.00 8.60
C LEU A 101 7.80 6.03 9.53
N ARG A 102 8.80 6.77 9.04
CA ARG A 102 9.46 7.84 9.81
C ARG A 102 8.48 8.95 10.18
N ALA A 103 7.67 9.42 9.24
CA ALA A 103 6.65 10.43 9.47
C ALA A 103 5.58 9.95 10.48
N SER A 104 5.25 8.66 10.51
CA SER A 104 4.29 8.12 11.49
C SER A 104 4.78 8.15 12.94
N LEU A 105 6.08 8.40 13.16
CA LEU A 105 6.69 8.53 14.48
C LEU A 105 6.78 9.99 14.94
N THR A 106 6.30 10.94 14.13
CA THR A 106 6.27 12.36 14.49
C THR A 106 4.92 12.78 15.07
N ASP A 107 4.86 13.99 15.65
CA ASP A 107 3.75 14.42 16.52
C ASP A 107 2.43 14.52 15.77
N THR A 108 2.43 15.16 14.60
CA THR A 108 1.22 15.24 13.76
C THR A 108 1.52 15.05 12.29
N VAL A 109 0.60 14.37 11.60
CA VAL A 109 0.63 14.19 10.14
C VAL A 109 0.36 15.52 9.39
N MET A 110 0.00 16.59 10.11
CA MET A 110 -0.39 17.89 9.56
C MET A 110 0.61 18.97 9.95
N GLN A 111 1.45 19.36 9.00
CA GLN A 111 2.27 20.56 9.09
C GLN A 111 1.38 21.78 8.77
N GLY A 112 1.07 22.61 9.79
CA GLY A 112 0.15 23.76 9.63
C GLY A 112 -0.76 24.08 10.82
N ASN A 113 -0.48 23.51 11.99
CA ASN A 113 -1.06 23.93 13.26
C ASN A 113 -0.42 25.25 13.77
N LEU A 114 -1.00 25.85 14.81
CA LEU A 114 -0.57 27.17 15.32
C LEU A 114 0.88 27.19 15.85
N MET A 115 1.40 26.04 16.28
CA MET A 115 2.78 25.86 16.74
C MET A 115 3.55 25.13 15.64
N CYS A 116 4.58 25.75 15.06
CA CYS A 116 5.44 25.05 14.10
C CYS A 116 6.38 24.07 14.84
N ASN A 117 6.47 22.84 14.35
CA ASN A 117 7.43 21.83 14.82
C ASN A 117 8.69 21.85 13.93
N GLU A 118 9.86 21.51 14.49
CA GLU A 118 11.15 21.45 13.77
C GLU A 118 11.41 20.12 13.04
N GLU A 119 10.37 19.30 12.82
CA GLU A 119 10.43 17.91 12.33
C GLU A 119 11.18 17.71 11.00
#